data_AF-A0A0F9N654-F1
#
_entry.id   AF-A0A0F9N654-F1
#
_cell.length_a   1.000
_cell.length_b   1.000
_cell.length_c   1.000
_cell.angle_alpha   90.00
_cell.angle_beta   90.00
_cell.angle_gamma   90.00
#
_symmetry.space_group_name_H-M   'P 1'
#
loop_
_entity.id
_entity.type
_entity.pdbx_description
1 polymer ?
#
loop_
_entity_poly.entity_id
_entity_poly.type
_entity_poly.pdbx_seq_one_letter_code
_entity_poly.pdbx_strand_id
1 'polypeptide(L)'
;MAYPDGFTYVEGPYNIRWSVVSSVATFRIRTPVVMADVSRTLQEADSGSTGIYGIALANAADSIGGPLAGKCPVMVPTEQTVFATKVQTGVAASGLEIGEAFDIEKSGNFFRVDTDSKTSARVVLVERGTSGKAIDSADSSVHCQFLRDAIYPFGSNASLRLQD
;
A
#
# COMPACT_ATOMS: atom_id res chain seq x y z
N MET A 1 -5.26 19.75 4.69
CA MET A 1 -5.15 19.50 3.23
C MET A 1 -5.65 18.08 3.01
N ALA A 2 -6.57 17.86 2.07
CA ALA A 2 -7.14 16.53 1.84
C ALA A 2 -6.13 15.64 1.12
N TYR A 3 -5.99 14.39 1.57
CA TYR A 3 -5.17 13.42 0.86
C TYR A 3 -5.86 12.95 -0.43
N PRO A 4 -5.12 12.75 -1.52
CA PRO A 4 -5.67 12.17 -2.74
C PRO A 4 -5.89 10.66 -2.58
N ASP A 5 -6.69 10.06 -3.47
CA ASP A 5 -7.03 8.63 -3.40
C ASP A 5 -5.80 7.71 -3.57
N GLY A 6 -5.82 6.59 -2.85
CA GLY A 6 -4.70 5.65 -2.73
C GLY A 6 -3.82 5.92 -1.52
N PHE A 7 -2.70 5.19 -1.44
CA PHE A 7 -1.74 5.30 -0.35
C PHE A 7 -0.74 6.43 -0.62
N THR A 8 -0.97 7.58 0.00
CA THR A 8 -0.09 8.76 -0.09
C THR A 8 0.98 8.68 0.98
N TYR A 9 2.26 8.76 0.60
CA TYR A 9 3.37 8.81 1.56
C TYR A 9 3.26 10.04 2.47
N VAL A 10 3.45 9.84 3.77
CA VAL A 10 3.47 10.90 4.78
C VAL A 10 4.88 11.07 5.31
N GLU A 11 5.45 10.02 5.90
CA GLU A 11 6.77 10.06 6.54
C GLU A 11 7.38 8.66 6.72
N GLY A 12 8.60 8.62 7.25
CA GLY A 12 9.33 7.39 7.57
C GLY A 12 10.20 6.86 6.43
N PRO A 13 11.07 5.89 6.73
CA PRO A 13 12.06 5.37 5.79
C PRO A 13 11.43 4.44 4.76
N TYR A 14 11.91 4.49 3.51
CA TYR A 14 11.50 3.59 2.42
C TYR A 14 12.66 3.36 1.43
N ASN A 15 12.52 2.34 0.59
CA ASN A 15 13.42 2.12 -0.54
C ASN A 15 12.68 2.31 -1.87
N ILE A 16 13.38 2.73 -2.92
CA ILE A 16 12.83 2.74 -4.28
C ILE A 16 13.39 1.56 -5.07
N ARG A 17 12.50 0.81 -5.72
CA ARG A 17 12.86 -0.26 -6.65
C ARG A 17 12.26 0.02 -8.02
N TRP A 18 13.08 -0.11 -9.06
CA TRP A 18 12.62 -0.03 -10.45
C TRP A 18 12.22 -1.40 -10.92
N SER A 19 10.94 -1.58 -11.23
CA SER A 19 10.39 -2.89 -11.59
C SER A 19 9.69 -2.84 -12.94
N VAL A 20 9.82 -3.93 -13.70
CA VAL A 20 9.22 -4.07 -15.03
C VAL A 20 7.70 -4.11 -14.89
N VAL A 21 7.01 -3.35 -15.72
CA VAL A 21 5.55 -3.28 -15.76
C VAL A 21 5.03 -4.26 -16.80
N SER A 22 3.98 -5.01 -16.48
CA SER A 22 3.32 -5.86 -17.47
C SER A 22 2.66 -5.01 -18.56
N SER A 23 2.67 -5.45 -19.81
CA SER A 23 2.02 -4.73 -20.92
C SER A 23 0.50 -4.61 -20.78
N VAL A 24 -0.11 -5.39 -19.87
CA VAL A 24 -1.54 -5.34 -19.54
C VAL A 24 -1.83 -4.70 -18.18
N ALA A 25 -0.82 -4.15 -17.49
CA ALA A 25 -1.03 -3.52 -16.20
C ALA A 25 -1.79 -2.19 -16.35
N THR A 26 -2.75 -1.97 -15.45
CA THR A 26 -3.62 -0.78 -15.45
C THR A 26 -3.59 0.00 -14.14
N PHE A 27 -2.71 -0.38 -13.19
CA PHE A 27 -2.63 0.26 -11.89
C PHE A 27 -2.29 1.75 -12.01
N ARG A 28 -2.80 2.52 -11.06
CA ARG A 28 -2.50 3.95 -10.89
C ARG A 28 -1.36 4.14 -9.90
N ILE A 29 -0.77 5.34 -9.91
CA ILE A 29 0.10 5.80 -8.83
C ILE A 29 -0.62 5.66 -7.47
N ARG A 30 0.14 5.45 -6.39
CA ARG A 30 -0.37 5.24 -5.01
C ARG A 30 -1.14 3.94 -4.80
N THR A 31 -1.13 3.04 -5.78
CA THR A 31 -1.73 1.73 -5.65
C THR A 31 -0.71 0.71 -5.11
N PRO A 32 -1.10 -0.12 -4.12
CA PRO A 32 -0.38 -1.32 -3.77
C PRO A 32 -0.24 -2.25 -4.99
N VAL A 33 0.99 -2.64 -5.27
CA VAL A 33 1.34 -3.54 -6.38
C VAL A 33 1.94 -4.83 -5.85
N VAL A 34 1.78 -5.89 -6.64
CA VAL A 34 2.37 -7.20 -6.42
C VAL A 34 3.33 -7.54 -7.55
N MET A 35 4.23 -8.48 -7.29
CA MET A 35 5.12 -9.02 -8.31
C MET A 35 4.54 -10.34 -8.80
N ALA A 36 4.24 -10.45 -10.09
CA ALA A 36 3.83 -11.71 -10.69
C ALA A 36 4.99 -12.72 -10.65
N ASP A 37 4.73 -13.93 -10.15
CA ASP A 37 5.76 -14.92 -9.86
C ASP A 37 6.55 -15.35 -11.12
N VAL A 38 5.83 -15.71 -12.19
CA VAL A 38 6.43 -16.25 -13.42
C VAL A 38 7.01 -15.14 -14.30
N SER A 39 6.24 -14.08 -14.58
CA SER A 39 6.66 -13.03 -15.50
C SER A 39 7.57 -11.99 -14.86
N ARG A 40 7.66 -11.95 -13.52
CA ARG A 40 8.41 -10.95 -12.75
C ARG A 40 8.07 -9.52 -13.17
N THR A 41 6.79 -9.29 -13.42
CA THR A 41 6.24 -7.97 -13.77
C THR A 41 5.29 -7.47 -12.69
N LEU A 42 5.20 -6.15 -12.57
CA LEU A 42 4.26 -5.51 -11.66
C LEU A 42 2.82 -5.70 -12.14
N GLN A 43 1.97 -6.02 -11.17
CA GLN A 43 0.53 -6.07 -11.31
C GLN A 43 -0.12 -5.32 -10.13
N GLU A 44 -1.36 -4.92 -10.32
CA GLU A 44 -2.16 -4.40 -9.21
C GLU A 44 -2.40 -5.51 -8.18
N ALA A 45 -2.42 -5.17 -6.89
CA ALA A 45 -2.87 -6.12 -5.87
C ALA A 45 -4.36 -6.47 -6.10
N ASP A 46 -4.76 -7.68 -5.73
CA ASP A 46 -6.15 -8.13 -5.78
C ASP A 46 -6.54 -8.83 -4.47
N SER A 47 -7.78 -9.32 -4.41
CA SER A 47 -8.31 -10.03 -3.24
C SER A 47 -7.61 -11.37 -2.97
N GLY A 48 -6.94 -11.95 -3.97
CA GLY A 48 -6.16 -13.18 -3.84
C GLY A 48 -4.69 -12.95 -3.49
N SER A 49 -4.23 -11.71 -3.49
CA SER A 49 -2.83 -11.37 -3.29
C SER A 49 -2.38 -11.69 -1.87
N THR A 50 -1.34 -12.52 -1.75
CA THR A 50 -0.83 -12.98 -0.45
C THR A 50 0.21 -12.04 0.17
N GLY A 51 0.69 -11.05 -0.58
CA GLY A 51 1.62 -10.03 -0.10
C GLY A 51 1.79 -8.89 -1.09
N ILE A 52 2.15 -7.71 -0.57
CA ILE A 52 2.34 -6.47 -1.30
C ILE A 52 3.83 -6.26 -1.58
N TYR A 53 4.18 -6.02 -2.84
CA TYR A 53 5.56 -5.72 -3.24
C TYR A 53 5.96 -4.28 -2.88
N GLY A 54 5.02 -3.36 -2.96
CA GLY A 54 5.17 -1.96 -2.55
C GLY A 54 4.06 -1.09 -3.12
N ILE A 55 4.28 0.22 -3.14
CA ILE A 55 3.33 1.21 -3.65
C ILE A 55 3.89 1.81 -4.95
N ALA A 56 3.09 1.80 -6.01
CA ALA A 56 3.48 2.38 -7.29
C ALA A 56 3.69 3.91 -7.18
N LEU A 57 4.81 4.42 -7.69
CA LEU A 57 5.12 5.85 -7.74
C LEU A 57 4.81 6.50 -9.11
N ALA A 58 4.29 5.72 -10.06
CA ALA A 58 3.78 6.19 -11.34
C ALA A 58 2.62 5.29 -11.81
N ASN A 59 1.81 5.77 -12.76
CA ASN A 59 0.80 4.91 -13.40
C ASN A 59 1.49 3.87 -14.30
N ALA A 60 0.85 2.71 -14.48
CA ALA A 60 1.38 1.67 -15.37
C ALA A 60 1.57 2.15 -16.82
N ALA A 61 0.73 3.08 -17.28
CA ALA A 61 0.78 3.64 -18.63
C ALA A 61 1.80 4.79 -18.80
N ASP A 62 2.36 5.29 -17.70
CA ASP A 62 3.33 6.39 -17.78
C ASP A 62 4.60 5.88 -18.47
N SER A 63 4.98 6.54 -19.57
CA SER A 63 6.16 6.16 -20.34
C SER A 63 7.40 6.89 -19.81
N ILE A 64 8.43 6.13 -19.47
CA ILE A 64 9.74 6.65 -19.12
C ILE A 64 10.71 6.32 -20.26
N GLY A 65 11.54 7.29 -20.65
CA GLY A 65 12.51 7.10 -21.73
C GLY A 65 13.78 6.34 -21.29
N GLY A 66 14.55 5.88 -22.29
CA GLY A 66 15.90 5.35 -22.08
C GLY A 66 15.94 4.00 -21.33
N PRO A 67 16.98 3.74 -20.51
CA PRO A 67 17.18 2.45 -19.83
C PRO A 67 16.08 2.04 -18.82
N LEU A 68 15.13 2.92 -18.56
CA LEU A 68 13.99 2.72 -17.66
C LEU A 68 12.67 2.53 -18.42
N ALA A 69 12.70 2.43 -19.75
CA ALA A 69 11.52 2.12 -20.55
C ALA A 69 10.85 0.82 -20.07
N GLY A 70 9.52 0.88 -19.92
CA GLY A 70 8.71 -0.23 -19.41
C GLY A 70 8.89 -0.52 -17.90
N LYS A 71 9.53 0.38 -17.15
CA LYS A 71 9.68 0.24 -15.69
C LYS A 71 8.86 1.29 -14.95
N CYS A 72 8.39 0.93 -13.77
CA CYS A 72 7.76 1.82 -12.82
C CYS A 72 8.60 1.87 -11.53
N PRO A 73 8.84 3.06 -10.95
CA PRO A 73 9.41 3.16 -9.62
C PRO A 73 8.37 2.70 -8.59
N VAL A 74 8.78 1.82 -7.68
CA VAL A 74 7.96 1.30 -6.59
C VAL A 74 8.60 1.71 -5.27
N MET A 75 7.81 2.35 -4.41
CA MET A 75 8.15 2.58 -3.02
C MET A 75 7.95 1.29 -2.24
N VAL A 76 9.03 0.72 -1.73
CA VAL A 76 9.00 -0.42 -0.83
C VAL A 76 9.05 0.14 0.60
N PRO A 77 7.92 0.14 1.33
CA PRO A 77 7.89 0.64 2.70
C PRO A 77 8.58 -0.31 3.67
N THR A 78 8.95 0.24 4.82
CA THR A 78 9.27 -0.50 6.04
C THR A 78 8.08 -0.45 6.99
N GLU A 79 8.14 -1.18 8.10
CA GLU A 79 7.13 -1.12 9.17
C GLU A 79 7.00 0.27 9.82
N GLN A 80 7.94 1.18 9.55
CA GLN A 80 7.92 2.57 10.04
C GLN A 80 7.39 3.58 9.02
N THR A 81 7.12 3.15 7.78
CA THR A 81 6.62 4.07 6.73
C THR A 81 5.15 4.37 6.93
N VAL A 82 4.81 5.64 7.10
CA VAL A 82 3.44 6.10 7.30
C VAL A 82 2.84 6.53 5.96
N PHE A 83 1.65 6.02 5.69
CA PHE A 83 0.81 6.42 4.57
C PHE A 83 -0.52 7.00 5.05
N ALA A 84 -1.04 7.95 4.30
CA ALA A 84 -2.41 8.39 4.40
C ALA A 84 -3.24 7.73 3.29
N THR A 85 -4.40 7.18 3.65
CA THR A 85 -5.39 6.68 2.70
C THR A 85 -6.80 6.93 3.21
N LYS A 86 -7.80 6.73 2.37
CA LYS A 86 -9.21 6.88 2.73
C LYS A 86 -9.71 5.65 3.51
N VAL A 87 -10.87 5.80 4.14
CA VAL A 87 -11.66 4.68 4.68
C VAL A 87 -12.94 4.49 3.88
N GLN A 88 -13.71 3.45 4.20
CA GLN A 88 -15.05 3.23 3.65
C GLN A 88 -15.98 4.41 3.94
N THR A 89 -16.91 4.66 3.01
CA THR A 89 -17.93 5.69 3.18
C THR A 89 -18.89 5.28 4.29
N GLY A 90 -19.24 6.20 5.18
CA GLY A 90 -20.18 5.93 6.28
C GLY A 90 -19.53 5.41 7.56
N VAL A 91 -18.20 5.29 7.60
CA VAL A 91 -17.46 4.96 8.83
C VAL A 91 -17.45 6.17 9.76
N ALA A 92 -17.96 5.99 10.98
CA ALA A 92 -17.96 7.03 12.01
C ALA A 92 -16.56 7.21 12.61
N ALA A 93 -16.20 8.46 12.92
CA ALA A 93 -14.89 8.75 13.48
C ALA A 93 -14.61 8.11 14.84
N SER A 94 -15.67 7.82 15.60
CA SER A 94 -15.62 7.11 16.88
C SER A 94 -15.52 5.59 16.74
N GLY A 95 -15.62 5.05 15.52
CA GLY A 95 -15.63 3.61 15.26
C GLY A 95 -14.26 3.01 14.97
N LEU A 96 -13.20 3.84 14.91
CA LEU A 96 -11.84 3.41 14.62
C LEU A 96 -10.90 3.81 15.75
N GLU A 97 -10.03 2.89 16.16
CA GLU A 97 -9.01 3.13 17.18
C GLU A 97 -7.60 3.01 16.59
N ILE A 98 -6.66 3.76 17.18
CA ILE A 98 -5.23 3.64 16.83
C ILE A 98 -4.74 2.26 17.28
N GLY A 99 -3.96 1.59 16.42
CA GLY A 99 -3.49 0.23 16.64
C GLY A 99 -4.43 -0.85 16.11
N GLU A 100 -5.63 -0.51 15.63
CA GLU A 100 -6.46 -1.47 14.91
C GLU A 100 -5.85 -1.82 13.56
N ALA A 101 -5.95 -3.10 13.20
CA ALA A 101 -5.42 -3.64 11.97
C ALA A 101 -6.55 -4.09 11.04
N PHE A 102 -6.37 -3.81 9.75
CA PHE A 102 -7.38 -3.99 8.71
C PHE A 102 -6.75 -4.49 7.42
N ASP A 103 -7.55 -5.15 6.59
CA ASP A 103 -7.17 -5.42 5.20
C ASP A 103 -7.32 -4.13 4.35
N ILE A 104 -7.04 -4.24 3.06
CA ILE A 104 -7.22 -3.18 2.07
C ILE A 104 -8.20 -3.65 1.00
N GLU A 105 -9.06 -2.75 0.55
CA GLU A 105 -10.01 -3.02 -0.52
C GLU A 105 -9.83 -2.08 -1.71
N LYS A 106 -10.31 -2.53 -2.86
CA LYS A 106 -10.38 -1.72 -4.07
C LYS A 106 -11.58 -0.77 -4.01
N SER A 107 -11.34 0.52 -4.21
CA SER A 107 -12.37 1.54 -4.38
C SER A 107 -12.14 2.32 -5.66
N GLY A 108 -12.95 2.04 -6.68
CA GLY A 108 -12.75 2.58 -8.03
C GLY A 108 -11.38 2.18 -8.59
N ASN A 109 -10.52 3.17 -8.87
CA ASN A 109 -9.17 2.94 -9.41
C ASN A 109 -8.08 2.81 -8.36
N PHE A 110 -8.38 2.98 -7.07
CA PHE A 110 -7.40 3.02 -5.98
C PHE A 110 -7.73 2.00 -4.89
N PHE A 111 -6.84 1.91 -3.89
CA PHE A 111 -7.06 1.11 -2.69
C PHE A 111 -7.23 2.01 -1.48
N ARG A 112 -7.98 1.49 -0.50
CA ARG A 112 -8.24 2.13 0.78
C ARG A 112 -8.29 1.07 1.89
N VAL A 113 -8.40 1.50 3.15
CA VAL A 113 -8.60 0.57 4.26
C VAL A 113 -9.97 -0.10 4.15
N ASP A 114 -10.02 -1.42 4.31
CA ASP A 114 -11.24 -2.20 4.43
C ASP A 114 -11.65 -2.30 5.90
N THR A 115 -12.53 -1.40 6.33
CA THR A 115 -12.97 -1.36 7.74
C THR A 115 -13.93 -2.48 8.11
N ASP A 116 -14.42 -3.24 7.13
CA ASP A 116 -15.28 -4.42 7.34
C ASP A 116 -14.46 -5.72 7.53
N SER A 117 -13.15 -5.70 7.23
CA SER A 117 -12.29 -6.89 7.26
C SER A 117 -11.05 -6.72 8.13
N LYS A 118 -11.00 -7.47 9.24
CA LYS A 118 -9.82 -7.57 10.13
C LYS A 118 -9.06 -8.88 9.99
N THR A 119 -9.61 -9.86 9.28
CA THR A 119 -9.13 -11.26 9.29
C THR A 119 -7.85 -11.47 8.49
N SER A 120 -7.62 -10.64 7.48
CA SER A 120 -6.44 -10.66 6.60
C SER A 120 -5.72 -9.32 6.65
N ALA A 121 -5.48 -8.81 7.87
CA ALA A 121 -4.96 -7.47 8.05
C ALA A 121 -3.62 -7.26 7.32
N ARG A 122 -3.51 -6.15 6.60
CA ARG A 122 -2.30 -5.72 5.88
C ARG A 122 -1.74 -4.41 6.39
N VAL A 123 -2.57 -3.60 7.05
CA VAL A 123 -2.19 -2.31 7.59
C VAL A 123 -2.66 -2.16 9.02
N VAL A 124 -1.95 -1.35 9.79
CA VAL A 124 -2.32 -0.92 11.14
C VAL A 124 -2.51 0.59 11.15
N LEU A 125 -3.56 1.05 11.84
CA LEU A 125 -3.81 2.48 12.00
C LEU A 125 -2.82 3.07 13.01
N VAL A 126 -2.26 4.23 12.67
CA VAL A 126 -1.32 4.95 13.52
C VAL A 126 -1.82 6.36 13.81
N GLU A 127 -1.25 7.00 14.84
CA GLU A 127 -1.70 8.32 15.26
C GLU A 127 -1.49 9.36 14.15
N ARG A 128 -2.55 10.13 13.91
CA ARG A 128 -2.53 11.28 13.00
C ARG A 128 -2.20 12.55 13.77
N GLY A 129 -0.93 12.95 13.71
CA GLY A 129 -0.43 14.14 14.41
C GLY A 129 -0.56 14.00 15.93
N THR A 130 -0.99 15.05 16.63
CA THR A 130 -1.13 15.06 18.10
C THR A 130 -2.57 14.97 18.58
N SER A 131 -3.50 14.63 17.68
CA SER A 131 -4.95 14.72 17.95
C SER A 131 -5.52 13.50 18.68
N GLY A 132 -4.76 12.40 18.78
CA GLY A 132 -5.23 11.12 19.32
C GLY A 132 -6.34 10.46 18.51
N LYS A 133 -6.74 11.01 17.35
CA LYS A 133 -7.82 10.46 16.50
C LYS A 133 -7.23 9.60 15.39
N ALA A 134 -7.86 8.44 15.15
CA ALA A 134 -7.49 7.55 14.05
C ALA A 134 -7.86 8.12 12.67
N ILE A 135 -8.97 8.86 12.58
CA ILE A 135 -9.54 9.37 11.32
C ILE A 135 -9.80 10.87 11.38
N ASP A 136 -9.51 11.54 10.26
CA ASP A 136 -9.93 12.92 10.03
C ASP A 136 -11.30 12.98 9.36
N SER A 137 -12.27 13.54 10.07
CA SER A 137 -13.64 13.71 9.57
C SER A 137 -13.75 14.71 8.41
N ALA A 138 -12.75 15.57 8.20
CA ALA A 138 -12.79 16.55 7.12
C ALA A 138 -12.57 15.92 5.74
N ASP A 139 -11.81 14.82 5.66
CA ASP A 139 -11.49 14.17 4.39
C ASP A 139 -11.57 12.64 4.42
N SER A 140 -12.06 12.06 5.52
CA SER A 140 -12.18 10.62 5.76
C SER A 140 -10.87 9.87 5.55
N SER A 141 -9.75 10.47 5.93
CA SER A 141 -8.43 9.85 5.85
C SER A 141 -7.96 9.32 7.19
N VAL A 142 -7.18 8.23 7.13
CA VAL A 142 -6.45 7.65 8.26
C VAL A 142 -4.96 7.65 7.95
N HIS A 143 -4.13 7.65 8.99
CA HIS A 143 -2.72 7.31 8.87
C HIS A 143 -2.54 5.83 9.18
N CYS A 144 -1.72 5.14 8.39
CA CYS A 144 -1.49 3.71 8.53
C CYS A 144 -0.07 3.32 8.14
N GLN A 145 0.37 2.18 8.68
CA GLN A 145 1.61 1.51 8.31
C GLN A 145 1.28 0.13 7.77
N PHE A 146 2.03 -0.34 6.77
CA PHE A 146 1.91 -1.73 6.33
C PHE A 146 2.55 -2.65 7.37
N LEU A 147 1.85 -3.72 7.70
CA LEU A 147 2.40 -4.79 8.53
C LEU A 147 3.57 -5.44 7.78
N ARG A 148 4.60 -5.83 8.53
CA ARG A 148 5.84 -6.36 7.95
C ARG A 148 5.61 -7.60 7.09
N ASP A 149 4.76 -8.50 7.54
CA ASP A 149 4.37 -9.74 6.85
C ASP A 149 3.52 -9.46 5.61
N ALA A 150 2.79 -8.35 5.57
CA ALA A 150 2.08 -7.89 4.39
C ALA A 150 3.04 -7.41 3.28
N ILE A 151 4.29 -7.04 3.59
CA ILE A 151 5.29 -6.64 2.60
C ILE A 151 6.14 -7.84 2.15
N TYR A 152 5.93 -8.31 0.91
CA TYR A 152 6.59 -9.49 0.35
C TYR A 152 7.31 -9.14 -0.97
N PRO A 153 8.52 -9.68 -1.25
CA PRO A 153 9.26 -10.71 -0.50
C PRO A 153 10.12 -10.18 0.65
N PHE A 154 10.12 -8.88 0.89
CA PHE A 154 11.11 -8.23 1.77
C PHE A 154 10.90 -8.50 3.26
N GLY A 155 9.66 -8.77 3.67
CA GLY A 155 9.29 -9.06 5.06
C GLY A 155 9.26 -10.54 5.44
N SER A 156 9.53 -11.46 4.49
CA SER A 156 9.40 -12.90 4.74
C SER A 156 10.68 -13.53 5.32
N ASN A 157 10.54 -14.12 6.51
CA ASN A 157 11.56 -15.00 7.12
C ASN A 157 11.81 -16.29 6.30
N ALA A 158 11.05 -16.56 5.23
CA ALA A 158 11.29 -17.72 4.36
C ALA A 158 12.66 -17.64 3.63
N SER A 159 13.24 -16.45 3.51
CA SER A 159 14.58 -16.25 2.94
C SER A 159 15.72 -16.51 3.93
N LEU A 160 15.44 -16.68 5.23
CA LEU A 160 16.43 -17.06 6.26
C LEU A 160 16.51 -18.58 6.48
N ARG A 161 15.61 -19.38 5.89
CA ARG A 161 15.47 -20.82 6.17
C ARG A 161 16.30 -21.74 5.26
N LEU A 162 17.22 -21.20 4.47
CA LEU A 162 18.07 -21.95 3.52
C LEU A 162 19.57 -21.84 3.86
N GLN A 163 19.94 -21.48 5.08
CA GLN A 163 21.34 -21.39 5.53
C GLN A 163 21.67 -22.29 6.74
N ASP A 164 20.90 -23.35 6.95
CA ASP A 164 21.27 -24.46 7.85
C ASP A 164 21.68 -25.69 7.02
#